data_AF-Q0PUX9-F1
#
_entry.id   AF-Q0PUX9-F1
#
_cell.length_a   1.000
_cell.length_b   1.000
_cell.length_c   1.000
_cell.angle_alpha   90.00
_cell.angle_beta   90.00
_cell.angle_gamma   90.00
#
_symmetry.space_group_name_H-M   'P 1'
#
loop_
_entity.id
_entity.type
_entity.pdbx_description
1 polymer ?
#
loop_
_entity_poly.entity_id
_entity_poly.type
_entity_poly.pdbx_seq_one_letter_code
_entity_poly.pdbx_strand_id
1 'polypeptide(L)'
;GQRWKSHRKFLTPAFHFNILQNFLPVFCKNQRVLTEKLKKMADGRNVDLFPIVALAALDNVTESIMGVCVDAQKHSKSDYVQSIDELSRIVSMRMQIPILGEDPIFNLLPYKTRQDKALKILHGQTNKVINARR
;
A
#
# COMPACT_ATOMS: atom_id res chain seq x y z
N GLY A 1 -5.60 19.76 13.91
CA GLY A 1 -5.49 19.73 15.38
C GLY A 1 -4.04 19.58 15.83
N GLN A 2 -3.76 19.78 17.12
CA GLN A 2 -2.40 19.79 17.68
C GLN A 2 -1.63 18.47 17.50
N ARG A 3 -2.31 17.32 17.65
CA ARG A 3 -1.73 15.99 17.44
C ARG A 3 -1.18 15.82 16.02
N TRP A 4 -1.95 16.20 15.01
CA TRP A 4 -1.51 16.17 13.61
C TRP A 4 -0.28 17.06 13.38
N LYS A 5 -0.27 18.27 13.96
CA LYS A 5 0.86 19.20 13.82
C LYS A 5 2.15 18.62 14.41
N SER A 6 2.05 17.98 15.58
CA SER A 6 3.18 17.29 16.23
C SER A 6 3.70 16.12 15.37
N HIS A 7 2.83 15.21 14.94
CA HIS A 7 3.23 14.07 14.09
C HIS A 7 3.83 14.51 12.76
N ARG A 8 3.24 15.54 12.11
CA ARG A 8 3.76 16.07 10.85
C ARG A 8 5.17 16.63 11.03
N LYS A 9 5.41 17.43 12.08
CA LYS A 9 6.73 17.96 12.40
C LYS A 9 7.76 16.85 12.62
N PHE A 10 7.38 15.75 13.25
CA PHE A 10 8.24 14.59 13.47
C PHE A 10 8.55 13.82 12.17
N LEU A 11 7.57 13.66 11.26
CA LEU A 11 7.72 12.87 10.03
C LEU A 11 8.43 13.62 8.90
N THR A 12 8.28 14.95 8.80
CA THR A 12 8.82 15.74 7.68
C THR A 12 10.32 15.52 7.38
N PRO A 13 11.22 15.42 8.38
CA PRO A 13 12.64 15.16 8.11
C PRO A 13 12.91 13.87 7.34
N ALA A 14 12.08 12.82 7.51
CA ALA A 14 12.23 11.54 6.81
C ALA A 14 11.98 11.62 5.30
N PHE A 15 11.40 12.73 4.82
CA PHE A 15 11.13 13.00 3.40
C PHE A 15 11.98 14.16 2.87
N HIS A 16 13.07 14.50 3.56
CA HIS A 16 14.03 15.49 3.05
C HIS A 16 14.77 14.93 1.82
N PHE A 17 15.12 15.80 0.86
CA PHE A 17 15.69 15.41 -0.45
C PHE A 17 16.86 14.43 -0.35
N ASN A 18 17.80 14.66 0.57
CA ASN A 18 18.95 13.78 0.80
C ASN A 18 18.54 12.33 1.17
N ILE A 19 17.40 12.15 1.85
CA ILE A 19 16.87 10.82 2.16
C ILE A 19 16.17 10.23 0.95
N LEU A 20 15.41 11.04 0.20
CA LEU A 20 14.72 10.59 -1.01
C LEU A 20 15.71 10.08 -2.08
N GLN A 21 16.91 10.65 -2.16
CA GLN A 21 17.97 10.16 -3.05
C GLN A 21 18.35 8.71 -2.75
N ASN A 22 18.29 8.28 -1.48
CA ASN A 22 18.56 6.89 -1.09
C ASN A 22 17.47 5.92 -1.54
N PHE A 23 16.30 6.41 -1.99
CA PHE A 23 15.22 5.57 -2.51
C PHE A 23 15.39 5.25 -4.00
N LEU A 24 16.22 6.01 -4.74
CA LEU A 24 16.42 5.81 -6.17
C LEU A 24 16.87 4.40 -6.55
N PRO A 25 17.83 3.75 -5.84
CA PRO A 25 18.22 2.38 -6.15
C PRO A 25 17.04 1.39 -6.06
N VAL A 26 16.18 1.55 -5.06
CA VAL A 26 14.96 0.74 -4.89
C VAL A 26 13.99 0.98 -6.05
N PHE A 27 13.79 2.24 -6.45
CA PHE A 27 12.89 2.56 -7.55
C PHE A 27 13.39 2.00 -8.87
N CYS A 28 14.70 2.08 -9.15
CA CYS A 28 15.32 1.48 -10.33
C CYS A 28 15.19 -0.05 -10.33
N LYS A 29 15.38 -0.71 -9.17
CA LYS A 29 15.17 -2.15 -9.01
C LYS A 29 13.73 -2.54 -9.36
N ASN A 30 12.74 -1.88 -8.76
CA ASN A 30 11.32 -2.18 -8.98
C ASN A 30 10.84 -1.79 -10.38
N GLN A 31 11.42 -0.74 -10.97
CA GLN A 31 11.17 -0.31 -12.34
C GLN A 31 11.63 -1.36 -13.36
N ARG A 32 12.75 -2.06 -13.11
CA ARG A 32 13.16 -3.18 -13.99
C ARG A 32 12.11 -4.28 -14.02
N VAL A 33 11.55 -4.65 -12.86
CA VAL A 33 10.47 -5.65 -12.77
C VAL A 33 9.22 -5.18 -13.54
N LEU A 34 8.86 -3.90 -13.39
CA LEU A 34 7.73 -3.29 -14.09
C LEU A 34 7.94 -3.32 -15.60
N THR A 35 9.11 -2.88 -16.08
CA THR A 35 9.45 -2.87 -17.51
C THR A 35 9.40 -4.28 -18.11
N GLU A 36 9.93 -5.29 -17.42
CA GLU A 36 9.88 -6.68 -17.91
C GLU A 36 8.45 -7.23 -18.00
N LYS A 37 7.55 -6.81 -17.10
CA LYS A 37 6.12 -7.14 -17.23
C LYS A 37 5.49 -6.46 -18.43
N LEU A 38 5.73 -5.16 -18.60
CA LEU A 38 5.14 -4.38 -19.69
C LEU A 38 5.62 -4.89 -21.07
N LYS A 39 6.89 -5.25 -21.20
CA LYS A 39 7.43 -5.86 -22.45
C LYS A 39 6.67 -7.13 -22.84
N LYS A 40 6.32 -7.99 -21.87
CA LYS A 40 5.56 -9.23 -22.12
C LYS A 40 4.11 -8.97 -22.56
N MET A 41 3.59 -7.77 -22.30
CA MET A 41 2.24 -7.34 -22.65
C MET A 41 2.23 -6.44 -23.89
N ALA A 42 3.39 -6.14 -24.49
CA ALA A 42 3.54 -5.27 -25.66
C ALA A 42 3.20 -6.01 -26.96
N ASP A 43 2.01 -6.60 -27.01
CA ASP A 43 1.48 -7.34 -28.17
C ASP A 43 0.55 -6.51 -29.06
N GLY A 44 0.50 -5.19 -28.82
CA GLY A 44 -0.33 -4.24 -29.55
C GLY A 44 -1.78 -4.14 -29.03
N ARG A 45 -2.16 -4.91 -28.00
CA ARG A 45 -3.48 -4.82 -27.38
C ARG A 45 -3.54 -3.74 -26.30
N ASN A 46 -4.76 -3.28 -26.02
CA ASN A 46 -5.02 -2.39 -24.90
C ASN A 46 -4.78 -3.11 -23.57
N VAL A 47 -4.10 -2.43 -22.66
CA VAL A 47 -3.77 -2.95 -21.33
C VAL A 47 -4.19 -1.94 -20.28
N ASP A 48 -4.87 -2.41 -19.23
CA ASP A 48 -5.07 -1.60 -18.03
C ASP A 48 -3.78 -1.52 -17.22
N LEU A 49 -3.17 -0.34 -17.19
CA LEU A 49 -1.92 -0.08 -16.48
C LEU A 49 -2.10 0.13 -14.98
N PHE A 50 -3.31 0.48 -14.52
CA PHE A 50 -3.55 0.82 -13.13
C PHE A 50 -3.10 -0.28 -12.14
N PRO A 51 -3.56 -1.55 -12.26
CA PRO A 51 -3.15 -2.60 -11.34
C PRO A 51 -1.65 -2.90 -11.42
N ILE A 52 -1.02 -2.72 -12.59
CA ILE A 52 0.40 -2.99 -12.79
C ILE A 52 1.25 -1.95 -12.07
N VAL A 53 0.92 -0.66 -12.25
CA VAL A 53 1.62 0.46 -11.63
C VAL A 53 1.36 0.51 -10.12
N ALA A 54 0.15 0.19 -9.68
CA ALA A 54 -0.19 0.13 -8.24
C ALA A 54 0.69 -0.87 -7.49
N LEU A 55 0.95 -2.06 -8.06
CA LEU A 55 1.84 -3.05 -7.47
C LEU A 55 3.30 -2.56 -7.40
N ALA A 56 3.78 -1.87 -8.45
CA ALA A 56 5.11 -1.28 -8.45
C ALA A 56 5.26 -0.17 -7.41
N ALA A 57 4.22 0.66 -7.25
CA ALA A 57 4.16 1.68 -6.21
C ALA A 57 4.18 1.07 -4.80
N LEU A 58 3.48 -0.05 -4.60
CA LEU A 58 3.50 -0.77 -3.33
C LEU A 58 4.88 -1.34 -3.00
N ASP A 59 5.57 -1.94 -3.97
CA ASP A 59 6.95 -2.39 -3.79
C ASP A 59 7.89 -1.23 -3.45
N ASN A 60 7.75 -0.09 -4.14
CA ASN A 60 8.52 1.10 -3.84
C ASN A 60 8.31 1.59 -2.41
N VAL A 61 7.08 1.73 -1.95
CA VAL A 61 6.76 2.22 -0.60
C VAL A 61 7.24 1.24 0.47
N THR A 62 6.96 -0.05 0.31
CA THR A 62 7.33 -1.06 1.31
C THR A 62 8.84 -1.25 1.42
N GLU A 63 9.56 -1.23 0.31
CA GLU A 63 11.01 -1.42 0.32
C GLU A 63 11.76 -0.13 0.72
N SER A 64 11.34 1.06 0.24
CA SER A 64 12.03 2.32 0.58
C SER A 64 11.75 2.81 2.00
N ILE A 65 10.50 2.74 2.46
CA ILE A 65 10.09 3.31 3.76
C ILE A 65 10.13 2.24 4.85
N MET A 66 9.54 1.06 4.58
CA MET A 66 9.45 -0.02 5.57
C MET A 66 10.66 -0.95 5.54
N GLY A 67 11.55 -0.84 4.55
CA GLY A 67 12.73 -1.70 4.41
C GLY A 67 12.38 -3.18 4.26
N VAL A 68 11.19 -3.50 3.76
CA VAL A 68 10.71 -4.87 3.57
C VAL A 68 10.42 -5.09 2.10
N CYS A 69 10.97 -6.17 1.54
CA CYS A 69 10.66 -6.62 0.20
C CYS A 69 9.40 -7.50 0.24
N VAL A 70 8.30 -6.98 -0.30
CA VAL A 70 7.02 -7.73 -0.40
C VAL A 70 6.90 -8.43 -1.75
N ASP A 71 7.65 -8.00 -2.76
CA ASP A 71 7.60 -8.50 -4.14
C ASP A 71 6.14 -8.54 -4.68
N ALA A 72 5.36 -7.49 -4.40
CA ALA A 72 3.96 -7.33 -4.78
C ALA A 72 3.77 -7.46 -6.29
N GLN A 73 4.71 -6.97 -7.10
CA GLN A 73 4.67 -7.20 -8.54
C GLN A 73 4.71 -8.69 -8.89
N LYS A 74 5.49 -9.53 -8.21
CA LYS A 74 5.55 -10.97 -8.51
C LYS A 74 4.40 -11.74 -7.85
N HIS A 75 3.99 -11.32 -6.66
CA HIS A 75 2.99 -11.99 -5.82
C HIS A 75 1.74 -11.12 -5.65
N SER A 76 1.11 -10.75 -6.77
CA SER A 76 -0.07 -9.87 -6.79
C SER A 76 -1.30 -10.45 -6.08
N LYS A 77 -1.33 -11.78 -5.90
CA LYS A 77 -2.39 -12.49 -5.16
C LYS A 77 -2.02 -12.79 -3.70
N SER A 78 -0.93 -12.22 -3.19
CA SER A 78 -0.58 -12.40 -1.78
C SER A 78 -1.66 -11.82 -0.86
N ASP A 79 -1.84 -12.43 0.29
CA ASP A 79 -2.81 -12.00 1.31
C ASP A 79 -2.62 -10.53 1.69
N TYR A 80 -1.37 -10.04 1.69
CA TYR A 80 -1.06 -8.64 1.97
C TYR A 80 -1.57 -7.69 0.89
N VAL A 81 -1.29 -7.98 -0.39
CA VAL A 81 -1.77 -7.17 -1.52
C VAL A 81 -3.29 -7.17 -1.57
N GLN A 82 -3.92 -8.33 -1.41
CA GLN A 82 -5.38 -8.45 -1.39
C GLN A 82 -6.01 -7.72 -0.21
N SER A 83 -5.35 -7.73 0.96
CA SER A 83 -5.82 -6.99 2.14
C SER A 83 -5.76 -5.48 1.94
N ILE A 84 -4.71 -4.96 1.26
CA ILE A 84 -4.61 -3.54 0.89
C ILE A 84 -5.72 -3.15 -0.09
N ASP A 85 -5.96 -3.97 -1.12
CA ASP A 85 -7.01 -3.72 -2.11
C ASP A 85 -8.41 -3.71 -1.46
N GLU A 86 -8.73 -4.73 -0.64
CA GLU A 86 -10.02 -4.81 0.04
C GLU A 86 -10.23 -3.63 1.00
N LEU A 87 -9.20 -3.23 1.76
CA LEU A 87 -9.30 -2.05 2.62
C LEU A 87 -9.43 -0.76 1.83
N SER A 88 -8.70 -0.60 0.72
CA SER A 88 -8.81 0.58 -0.15
C SER A 88 -10.21 0.71 -0.74
N ARG A 89 -10.83 -0.42 -1.13
CA ARG A 89 -12.21 -0.50 -1.61
C ARG A 89 -13.22 -0.14 -0.52
N ILE A 90 -13.07 -0.69 0.68
CA ILE A 90 -13.94 -0.40 1.83
C ILE A 90 -13.84 1.08 2.21
N VAL A 91 -12.62 1.62 2.32
CA VAL A 91 -12.39 3.02 2.67
C VAL A 91 -12.96 3.97 1.62
N SER A 92 -12.75 3.68 0.33
CA SER A 92 -13.35 4.45 -0.77
C SER A 92 -14.88 4.42 -0.71
N MET A 93 -15.47 3.25 -0.46
CA MET A 93 -16.92 3.09 -0.32
C MET A 93 -17.47 3.92 0.85
N ARG A 94 -16.82 3.88 2.02
CA ARG A 94 -17.23 4.66 3.20
C ARG A 94 -17.08 6.16 3.00
N MET A 95 -16.12 6.61 2.18
CA MET A 95 -15.98 8.03 1.81
C MET A 95 -17.07 8.49 0.84
N GLN A 96 -17.51 7.64 -0.09
CA GLN A 96 -18.47 8.00 -1.14
C GLN A 96 -19.93 7.85 -0.72
N ILE A 97 -20.22 6.97 0.25
CA ILE A 97 -21.59 6.65 0.68
C ILE A 97 -21.77 7.12 2.13
N PRO A 98 -22.46 8.26 2.37
CA PRO A 98 -22.58 8.85 3.71
C PRO A 98 -23.15 7.89 4.77
N ILE A 99 -24.12 7.06 4.38
CA ILE A 99 -24.75 6.06 5.28
C ILE A 99 -23.74 5.02 5.78
N LEU A 100 -22.74 4.68 4.96
CA LEU A 100 -21.66 3.74 5.32
C LEU A 100 -20.47 4.44 6.00
N GLY A 101 -20.46 5.78 6.01
CA GLY A 101 -19.50 6.58 6.75
C GLY A 101 -19.66 6.38 8.26
N GLU A 102 -20.91 6.30 8.73
CA GLU A 102 -21.25 6.13 10.14
C GLU A 102 -20.88 4.73 10.68
N ASP A 103 -20.06 4.70 11.72
CA ASP A 103 -19.54 3.46 12.32
C ASP A 103 -20.64 2.48 12.77
N PRO A 104 -21.74 2.90 13.44
CA PRO A 104 -22.77 1.95 13.89
C PRO A 104 -23.39 1.16 12.75
N ILE A 105 -23.72 1.84 11.64
CA ILE A 105 -24.35 1.21 10.48
C ILE A 105 -23.33 0.30 9.79
N PHE A 106 -22.12 0.80 9.54
CA PHE A 106 -21.07 0.02 8.90
C PHE A 106 -20.71 -1.25 9.68
N ASN A 107 -20.66 -1.17 11.01
CA ASN A 107 -20.30 -2.28 11.89
C ASN A 107 -21.29 -3.44 11.86
N LEU A 108 -22.55 -3.19 11.49
CA LEU A 108 -23.58 -4.22 11.32
C LEU A 108 -23.49 -4.95 9.98
N LEU A 109 -22.71 -4.43 9.03
CA LEU A 109 -22.61 -4.98 7.68
C LEU A 109 -21.46 -6.00 7.55
N PRO A 110 -21.55 -6.94 6.60
CA PRO A 110 -20.48 -7.91 6.33
C PRO A 110 -19.12 -7.27 5.98
N TYR A 111 -19.14 -6.03 5.49
CA TYR A 111 -17.94 -5.25 5.18
C TYR A 111 -17.04 -5.06 6.39
N LYS A 112 -17.61 -4.92 7.61
CA LYS A 112 -16.82 -4.82 8.83
C LYS A 112 -15.97 -6.07 9.08
N THR A 113 -16.55 -7.25 8.89
CA THR A 113 -15.82 -8.52 9.06
C THR A 113 -14.68 -8.64 8.04
N ARG A 114 -14.90 -8.20 6.79
CA ARG A 114 -13.85 -8.17 5.76
C ARG A 114 -12.74 -7.17 6.11
N GLN A 115 -13.12 -5.98 6.59
CA GLN A 115 -12.21 -4.96 7.08
C GLN A 115 -11.32 -5.51 8.20
N ASP A 116 -11.91 -6.20 9.19
CA ASP A 116 -11.18 -6.73 10.34
C ASP A 116 -10.19 -7.82 9.95
N LYS A 117 -10.57 -8.71 9.03
CA LYS A 117 -9.66 -9.74 8.49
C LYS A 117 -8.47 -9.11 7.77
N ALA A 118 -8.73 -8.13 6.90
CA ALA A 118 -7.68 -7.43 6.17
C ALA A 118 -6.77 -6.62 7.12
N LEU A 119 -7.35 -5.93 8.11
CA LEU A 119 -6.59 -5.20 9.15
C LEU A 119 -5.71 -6.14 9.97
N LYS A 120 -6.18 -7.34 10.31
CA LYS A 120 -5.37 -8.33 11.03
C LYS A 120 -4.12 -8.71 10.24
N ILE A 121 -4.24 -8.89 8.93
CA ILE A 121 -3.10 -9.20 8.05
C ILE A 121 -2.15 -7.99 7.96
N LEU A 122 -2.67 -6.79 7.71
CA LEU A 122 -1.84 -5.58 7.59
C LEU A 122 -1.10 -5.25 8.89
N HIS A 123 -1.80 -5.25 10.03
CA HIS A 123 -1.17 -5.04 11.34
C HIS A 123 -0.16 -6.14 11.65
N GLY A 124 -0.43 -7.39 11.25
CA GLY A 124 0.54 -8.48 11.37
C GLY A 124 1.86 -8.17 10.67
N GLN A 125 1.81 -7.61 9.46
CA GLN A 125 3.02 -7.18 8.74
C GLN A 125 3.68 -5.97 9.40
N THR A 126 2.93 -4.92 9.69
CA THR A 126 3.48 -3.71 10.34
C THR A 126 4.15 -4.03 11.67
N ASN A 127 3.55 -4.90 12.49
CA ASN A 127 4.13 -5.31 13.77
C ASN A 127 5.43 -6.10 13.59
N LYS A 128 5.54 -6.96 12.56
CA LYS A 128 6.80 -7.64 12.23
C LYS A 128 7.90 -6.63 11.90
N VAL A 129 7.59 -5.60 11.09
CA VAL A 129 8.55 -4.55 10.74
C VAL A 129 8.99 -3.76 11.97
N ILE A 130 8.05 -3.37 12.83
CA ILE A 130 8.35 -2.65 14.07
C ILE A 130 9.24 -3.48 14.98
N ASN A 131 8.91 -4.76 15.18
CA ASN A 131 9.67 -5.65 16.06
C ASN A 131 11.07 -5.96 15.52
N ALA A 132 11.25 -6.03 14.20
CA ALA A 132 12.56 -6.23 13.59
C ALA A 132 13.50 -5.01 13.73
N ARG A 133 12.96 -3.84 14.06
CA ARG A 133 13.69 -2.56 14.19
C ARG A 133 13.76 -2.05 15.64
N ARG A 134 13.19 -2.79 16.59
CA ARG A 134 13.33 -2.58 18.04
C ARG A 134 14.54 -3.33 18.55
#